data_AF-A0AAV4BIW3-F1
#
_entry.id   AF-A0AAV4BIW3-F1
#
_cell.length_a   1.000
_cell.length_b   1.000
_cell.length_c   1.000
_cell.angle_alpha   90.00
_cell.angle_beta   90.00
_cell.angle_gamma   90.00
#
_symmetry.space_group_name_H-M   'P 1'
#
loop_
_entity.id
_entity.type
_entity.pdbx_description
1 polymer ?
#
loop_
_entity_poly.entity_id
_entity_poly.type
_entity_poly.pdbx_seq_one_letter_code
_entity_poly.pdbx_strand_id
1 'polypeptide(L)'
;MSETASPRTFIAGLKHPSRLTLGTNIQESWKLLKQRWDTYAVLSQVSPLQREIQVALFLHCLDDDALKAYNNFSFLSAESDRSVSDIIAKFDSFAIGEVNETYERFVFNSHAQRDTETFEGFYRDLRRLVKTCNYCNKCIDYRLYSLRQDCPRCPGQGHSAQSSQDLQSHTVKGD
;
A
#
# COMPACT_ATOMS: atom_id res chain seq x y z
N MET A 1 13.42 45.80 10.77
CA MET A 1 12.07 45.46 10.24
C MET A 1 11.64 44.24 11.00
N SER A 2 10.77 44.41 12.00
CA SER A 2 10.37 43.32 12.88
C SER A 2 9.14 42.64 12.27
N GLU A 3 9.34 41.42 11.78
CA GLU A 3 8.30 40.58 11.23
C GLU A 3 7.40 40.10 12.38
N THR A 4 6.22 40.71 12.49
CA THR A 4 5.22 40.33 13.49
C THR A 4 4.62 38.99 13.11
N ALA A 5 4.99 37.93 13.83
CA ALA A 5 4.42 36.61 13.67
C ALA A 5 2.89 36.67 13.85
N SER A 6 2.15 36.29 12.80
CA SER A 6 0.70 36.22 12.80
C SER A 6 0.20 35.35 13.97
N PRO A 7 -0.83 35.77 14.72
CA PRO A 7 -1.37 34.99 15.83
C PRO A 7 -1.86 33.63 15.29
N ARG A 8 -1.31 32.53 15.82
CA ARG A 8 -1.76 31.18 15.50
C ARG A 8 -3.22 31.04 15.92
N THR A 9 -4.13 30.97 14.95
CA THR A 9 -5.51 30.60 15.21
C THR A 9 -5.58 29.08 15.35
N PHE A 10 -5.31 28.58 16.56
CA PHE A 10 -5.67 27.20 16.88
C PHE A 10 -7.20 27.13 16.88
N ILE A 11 -7.79 26.24 16.08
CA ILE A 11 -9.23 26.00 16.14
C ILE A 11 -9.52 25.43 17.54
N ALA A 12 -10.08 26.28 18.41
CA ALA A 12 -10.34 25.90 19.79
C ALA A 12 -11.24 24.66 19.85
N GLY A 13 -10.82 23.65 20.60
CA GLY A 13 -11.57 22.39 20.77
C GLY A 13 -11.34 21.33 19.69
N LEU A 14 -10.36 21.50 18.80
CA LEU A 14 -9.98 20.46 17.84
C LEU A 14 -9.45 19.22 18.60
N LYS A 15 -10.22 18.14 18.61
CA LYS A 15 -9.79 16.87 19.19
C LYS A 15 -8.69 16.27 18.31
N HIS A 16 -7.70 15.65 18.94
CA HIS A 16 -6.70 14.87 18.22
C HIS A 16 -7.42 13.73 17.44
N PRO A 17 -6.84 13.28 16.31
CA PRO A 17 -7.31 12.09 15.61
C PRO A 17 -7.52 10.91 16.58
N SER A 18 -8.55 10.10 16.34
CA SER A 18 -8.74 8.85 17.09
C SER A 18 -7.50 7.97 16.95
N ARG A 19 -7.08 7.32 18.04
CA ARG A 19 -5.83 6.55 18.11
C ARG A 19 -5.84 5.40 17.11
N LEU A 20 -4.73 5.18 16.40
CA LEU A 20 -4.55 4.02 15.53
C LEU A 20 -4.45 2.75 16.38
N THR A 21 -5.36 1.81 16.15
CA THR A 21 -5.27 0.44 16.66
C THR A 21 -4.92 -0.52 15.52
N LEU A 22 -4.05 -1.48 15.78
CA LEU A 22 -3.61 -2.48 14.80
C LEU A 22 -4.68 -3.55 14.54
N GLY A 23 -5.60 -3.77 15.48
CA GLY A 23 -6.93 -4.39 15.29
C GLY A 23 -6.98 -5.64 14.39
N THR A 24 -8.16 -5.88 13.79
CA THR A 24 -8.37 -7.00 12.85
C THR A 24 -8.08 -6.63 11.39
N ASN A 25 -8.16 -5.35 11.03
CA ASN A 25 -7.85 -4.85 9.69
C ASN A 25 -6.92 -3.64 9.73
N ILE A 26 -5.63 -3.92 9.87
CA ILE A 26 -4.58 -2.90 9.95
C ILE A 26 -4.55 -1.97 8.72
N GLN A 27 -4.83 -2.49 7.52
CA GLN A 27 -4.74 -1.72 6.28
C GLN A 27 -5.83 -0.65 6.22
N GLU A 28 -7.07 -0.98 6.58
CA GLU A 28 -8.17 -0.03 6.65
C GLU A 28 -7.99 0.98 7.78
N SER A 29 -7.62 0.50 8.98
CA SER A 29 -7.31 1.36 10.13
C SER A 29 -6.22 2.38 9.80
N TRP A 30 -5.16 1.95 9.10
CA TRP A 30 -4.07 2.81 8.69
C TRP A 30 -4.49 3.86 7.66
N LYS A 31 -5.26 3.48 6.63
CA LYS A 31 -5.80 4.43 5.64
C LYS A 31 -6.64 5.52 6.32
N LEU A 32 -7.47 5.13 7.28
CA LEU A 32 -8.34 6.04 8.01
C LEU A 32 -7.54 6.99 8.91
N LEU A 33 -6.49 6.49 9.58
CA LEU A 33 -5.60 7.36 10.36
C LEU A 33 -4.92 8.39 9.47
N LYS A 34 -4.34 7.99 8.32
CA LYS A 34 -3.67 8.94 7.42
C LYS A 34 -4.59 10.09 7.02
N GLN A 35 -5.80 9.77 6.58
CA GLN A 35 -6.80 10.79 6.23
C GLN A 35 -7.13 11.74 7.40
N ARG A 36 -7.30 11.18 8.61
CA ARG A 36 -7.57 11.98 9.82
C ARG A 36 -6.38 12.85 10.20
N TRP A 37 -5.16 12.32 10.10
CA TRP A 37 -3.93 13.06 10.36
C TRP A 37 -3.76 14.22 9.39
N ASP A 38 -3.93 13.99 8.09
CA ASP A 38 -3.80 15.06 7.08
C ASP A 38 -4.80 16.19 7.35
N THR A 39 -6.04 15.83 7.68
CA THR A 39 -7.08 16.80 8.06
C THR A 39 -6.69 17.57 9.32
N TYR A 40 -6.23 16.88 10.36
CA TYR A 40 -5.82 17.49 11.63
C TYR A 40 -4.60 18.41 11.44
N ALA A 41 -3.60 17.98 10.68
CA ALA A 41 -2.36 18.71 10.45
C ALA A 41 -2.63 20.06 9.77
N VAL A 42 -3.58 20.09 8.83
CA VAL A 42 -4.05 21.33 8.19
C VAL A 42 -4.80 22.21 9.21
N LEU A 43 -5.79 21.67 9.91
CA LEU A 43 -6.65 22.44 10.82
C LEU A 43 -5.89 23.01 12.03
N SER A 44 -4.89 22.28 12.52
CA SER A 44 -4.06 22.68 13.67
C SER A 44 -2.76 23.38 13.27
N GLN A 45 -2.51 23.56 11.96
CA GLN A 45 -1.32 24.21 11.42
C GLN A 45 -0.03 23.56 11.96
N VAL A 46 0.13 22.25 11.76
CA VAL A 46 1.29 21.48 12.24
C VAL A 46 2.55 21.79 11.45
N SER A 47 2.43 22.09 10.15
CA SER A 47 3.58 22.26 9.23
C SER A 47 4.61 23.31 9.67
N PRO A 48 4.23 24.47 10.25
CA PRO A 48 5.19 25.47 10.75
C PRO A 48 5.81 25.13 12.11
N LEU A 49 5.43 24.03 12.77
CA LEU A 49 6.00 23.64 14.06
C LEU A 49 7.40 23.05 13.89
N GLN A 50 8.19 23.02 14.96
CA GLN A 50 9.45 22.29 14.98
C GLN A 50 9.21 20.80 14.71
N ARG A 51 10.13 20.16 13.99
CA ARG A 51 10.00 18.77 13.53
C ARG A 51 9.68 17.82 14.69
N GLU A 52 10.35 18.00 15.82
CA GLU A 52 10.22 17.21 17.03
C GLU A 52 8.78 17.28 17.57
N ILE A 53 8.16 18.46 17.52
CA ILE A 53 6.77 18.67 17.94
C ILE A 53 5.81 18.00 16.96
N GLN A 54 6.07 18.10 15.65
CA GLN A 54 5.24 17.43 14.64
C GLN A 54 5.26 15.91 14.83
N VAL A 55 6.45 15.34 15.06
CA VAL A 55 6.63 13.91 15.34
C VAL A 55 5.92 13.51 16.63
N ALA A 56 6.08 14.27 17.71
CA ALA A 56 5.42 14.00 18.98
C ALA A 56 3.88 14.02 18.85
N LEU A 57 3.33 15.00 18.12
CA LEU A 57 1.89 15.07 17.82
C LEU A 57 1.40 13.86 17.03
N PHE A 58 2.17 13.42 16.03
CA PHE A 58 1.84 12.24 15.25
C PHE A 58 1.84 10.97 16.12
N LEU A 59 2.91 10.75 16.89
CA LEU A 59 3.03 9.60 17.79
C LEU A 59 1.94 9.60 18.87
N HIS A 60 1.48 10.77 19.31
CA HIS A 60 0.34 10.89 20.23
C HIS A 60 -0.98 10.38 19.63
N CYS A 61 -1.08 10.26 18.30
CA CYS A 61 -2.23 9.70 17.60
C CYS A 61 -2.15 8.18 17.43
N LEU A 62 -1.10 7.52 17.95
CA LEU A 62 -0.97 6.07 17.94
C LEU A 62 -1.48 5.48 19.28
N ASP A 63 -2.05 4.28 19.22
CA ASP A 63 -2.36 3.49 20.41
C ASP A 63 -1.19 2.59 20.79
N ASP A 64 -1.28 1.90 21.94
CA ASP A 64 -0.18 1.12 22.52
C ASP A 64 0.38 0.04 21.57
N ASP A 65 -0.49 -0.61 20.80
CA ASP A 65 -0.09 -1.63 19.83
C ASP A 65 0.67 -1.03 18.63
N ALA A 66 0.19 0.09 18.10
CA ALA A 66 0.85 0.84 17.05
C ALA A 66 2.19 1.43 17.51
N LEU A 67 2.29 1.92 18.75
CA LEU A 67 3.55 2.39 19.32
C LEU A 67 4.57 1.27 19.47
N LYS A 68 4.14 0.06 19.87
CA LYS A 68 5.01 -1.13 19.88
C LYS A 68 5.53 -1.47 18.49
N ALA A 69 4.68 -1.38 17.46
CA ALA A 69 5.12 -1.58 16.08
C ALA A 69 6.14 -0.51 15.64
N TYR A 70 5.87 0.77 15.94
CA TYR A 70 6.78 1.88 15.67
C TYR A 70 8.17 1.65 16.28
N ASN A 71 8.23 1.21 17.54
CA ASN A 71 9.49 0.94 18.23
C ASN A 71 10.31 -0.20 17.61
N ASN A 72 9.67 -1.09 16.83
CA ASN A 72 10.32 -2.18 16.12
C ASN A 72 10.75 -1.78 14.69
N PHE A 73 10.38 -0.59 14.21
CA PHE A 73 10.77 -0.15 12.88
C PHE A 73 12.25 0.21 12.84
N SER A 74 12.94 -0.32 11.82
CA SER A 74 14.31 0.07 11.51
C SER A 74 14.31 1.31 10.62
N PHE A 75 14.86 2.42 11.12
CA PHE A 75 15.06 3.66 10.37
C PHE A 75 16.52 3.81 9.95
N LEU A 76 16.76 4.38 8.77
CA LEU A 76 18.12 4.71 8.31
C LEU A 76 18.64 6.00 8.97
N SER A 77 17.73 6.90 9.35
CA SER A 77 18.02 8.16 10.02
C SER A 77 18.03 8.00 11.55
N ALA A 78 18.84 8.82 12.21
CA ALA A 78 18.83 8.98 13.66
C ALA A 78 17.47 9.53 14.12
N GLU A 79 17.08 9.26 15.38
CA GLU A 79 15.76 9.63 15.90
C GLU A 79 15.47 11.14 15.78
N SER A 80 16.48 11.98 16.00
CA SER A 80 16.40 13.45 15.89
C SER A 80 16.12 13.95 14.48
N ASP A 81 16.46 13.15 13.47
CA ASP A 81 16.33 13.53 12.07
C ASP A 81 15.07 12.95 11.41
N ARG A 82 14.30 12.11 12.13
CA ARG A 82 13.07 11.52 11.61
C ARG A 82 11.99 12.57 11.45
N SER A 83 11.33 12.55 10.30
CA SER A 83 10.15 13.34 10.01
C SER A 83 8.88 12.49 10.16
N VAL A 84 7.72 13.15 10.28
CA VAL A 84 6.41 12.47 10.22
C VAL A 84 6.27 11.66 8.93
N SER A 85 6.82 12.16 7.81
CA SER A 85 6.81 11.47 6.52
C SER A 85 7.56 10.13 6.56
N ASP A 86 8.70 10.07 7.24
CA ASP A 86 9.48 8.82 7.36
C ASP A 86 8.71 7.76 8.16
N ILE A 87 8.04 8.21 9.21
CA ILE A 87 7.20 7.35 10.07
C ILE A 87 6.00 6.83 9.28
N ILE A 88 5.32 7.71 8.53
CA ILE A 88 4.21 7.32 7.63
C ILE A 88 4.68 6.29 6.61
N ALA A 89 5.86 6.46 6.00
CA ALA A 89 6.37 5.50 5.01
C ALA A 89 6.64 4.11 5.61
N LYS A 90 7.12 4.04 6.86
CA LYS A 90 7.30 2.77 7.57
C LYS A 90 5.97 2.10 7.88
N PHE A 91 4.98 2.86 8.34
CA PHE A 91 3.65 2.33 8.57
C PHE A 91 2.95 1.94 7.26
N ASP A 92 3.18 2.64 6.15
CA ASP A 92 2.70 2.22 4.82
C ASP A 92 3.24 0.83 4.49
N SER A 93 4.55 0.63 4.65
CA SER A 93 5.19 -0.67 4.41
C SER A 93 4.68 -1.76 5.37
N PHE A 94 4.44 -1.42 6.63
CA PHE A 94 3.98 -2.36 7.66
C PHE A 94 2.50 -2.75 7.50
N ALA A 95 1.61 -1.77 7.31
CA ALA A 95 0.16 -1.96 7.30
C ALA A 95 -0.37 -2.46 5.95
N ILE A 96 0.31 -2.10 4.85
CA ILE A 96 -0.03 -2.59 3.51
C ILE A 96 0.78 -3.86 3.19
N GLY A 97 1.91 -4.06 3.87
CA GLY A 97 2.93 -5.03 3.50
C GLY A 97 3.78 -4.53 2.34
N GLU A 98 4.90 -5.20 2.09
CA GLU A 98 5.43 -5.22 0.72
C GLU A 98 4.42 -5.98 -0.14
N VAL A 99 4.01 -5.37 -1.25
CA VAL A 99 3.15 -6.05 -2.22
C VAL A 99 3.87 -7.30 -2.68
N ASN A 100 3.32 -8.48 -2.40
CA ASN A 100 3.85 -9.74 -2.91
C ASN A 100 3.59 -9.80 -4.41
N GLU A 101 4.51 -9.24 -5.18
CA GLU A 101 4.44 -9.12 -6.63
C GLU A 101 4.14 -10.48 -7.29
N THR A 102 4.71 -11.57 -6.79
CA THR A 102 4.45 -12.93 -7.29
C THR A 102 2.99 -13.32 -7.11
N TYR A 103 2.43 -13.09 -5.92
CA TYR A 103 1.02 -13.37 -5.63
C TYR A 103 0.09 -12.49 -6.47
N GLU A 104 0.33 -11.18 -6.54
CA GLU A 104 -0.49 -10.26 -7.34
C GLU A 104 -0.48 -10.62 -8.82
N ARG A 105 0.70 -10.98 -9.37
CA ARG A 105 0.83 -11.47 -10.74
C ARG A 105 0.08 -12.77 -10.95
N PHE A 106 0.12 -13.68 -9.98
CA PHE A 106 -0.66 -14.92 -10.02
C PHE A 106 -2.17 -14.60 -10.07
N VAL A 107 -2.67 -13.74 -9.18
CA VAL A 107 -4.08 -13.33 -9.15
C VAL A 107 -4.49 -12.68 -10.47
N PHE A 108 -3.69 -11.76 -11.01
CA PHE A 108 -3.94 -11.13 -12.31
C PHE A 108 -3.97 -12.16 -13.46
N ASN A 109 -2.97 -13.04 -13.56
CA ASN A 109 -2.85 -14.00 -14.65
C ASN A 109 -3.90 -15.14 -14.59
N SER A 110 -4.45 -15.37 -13.40
CA SER A 110 -5.49 -16.37 -13.14
C SER A 110 -6.89 -15.78 -13.18
N HIS A 111 -7.02 -14.45 -13.33
CA HIS A 111 -8.31 -13.78 -13.43
C HIS A 111 -8.95 -14.09 -14.80
N ALA A 112 -10.08 -14.77 -14.78
CA ALA A 112 -10.84 -15.14 -15.96
C ALA A 112 -12.24 -14.54 -15.89
N GLN A 113 -12.75 -14.10 -17.05
CA GLN A 113 -14.12 -13.59 -17.17
C GLN A 113 -15.11 -14.69 -16.79
N ARG A 114 -16.09 -14.36 -15.94
CA ARG A 114 -17.16 -15.29 -15.57
C ARG A 114 -18.25 -15.31 -16.63
N ASP A 115 -18.98 -16.42 -16.72
CA ASP A 115 -20.06 -16.61 -17.72
C ASP A 115 -21.15 -15.51 -17.67
N THR A 116 -21.39 -14.95 -16.49
CA THR A 116 -22.41 -13.91 -16.26
C THR A 116 -21.85 -12.48 -16.25
N GLU A 117 -20.55 -12.32 -16.43
CA GLU A 117 -19.87 -11.02 -16.32
C GLU A 117 -19.73 -10.34 -17.69
N THR A 118 -20.05 -9.05 -17.75
CA THR A 118 -19.79 -8.23 -18.94
C THR A 118 -18.29 -8.04 -19.16
N PHE A 119 -17.87 -7.93 -20.42
CA PHE A 119 -16.48 -7.64 -20.75
C PHE A 119 -15.95 -6.37 -20.06
N GLU A 120 -16.76 -5.31 -19.98
CA GLU A 120 -16.38 -4.06 -19.31
C GLU A 120 -16.10 -4.24 -17.81
N GLY A 121 -16.89 -5.09 -17.14
CA GLY A 121 -16.67 -5.46 -15.74
C GLY A 121 -15.34 -6.17 -15.55
N PHE A 122 -15.10 -7.19 -16.37
CA PHE A 122 -13.86 -7.95 -16.36
C PHE A 122 -12.63 -7.08 -16.67
N TYR A 123 -12.71 -6.22 -17.68
CA TYR A 123 -11.63 -5.33 -18.08
C TYR A 123 -11.31 -4.27 -17.02
N ARG A 124 -12.33 -3.72 -16.35
CA ARG A 124 -12.14 -2.83 -15.20
C ARG A 124 -11.39 -3.55 -14.08
N ASP A 125 -11.73 -4.80 -13.80
CA ASP A 125 -11.12 -5.57 -12.73
C ASP A 125 -9.65 -5.92 -13.06
N LEU A 126 -9.34 -6.28 -14.32
CA LEU A 126 -7.95 -6.43 -14.79
C LEU A 126 -7.13 -5.14 -14.63
N ARG A 127 -7.70 -3.98 -14.99
CA ARG A 127 -7.02 -2.67 -14.77
C ARG A 127 -6.78 -2.35 -13.31
N ARG A 128 -7.59 -2.89 -12.39
CA ARG A 128 -7.37 -2.74 -10.96
C ARG A 128 -6.23 -3.64 -10.50
N LEU A 129 -6.25 -4.92 -10.89
CA LEU A 129 -5.28 -5.94 -10.48
C LEU A 129 -3.87 -5.67 -11.02
N VAL A 130 -3.74 -5.14 -12.24
CA VAL A 130 -2.43 -4.92 -12.86
C VAL A 130 -1.58 -3.86 -12.13
N LYS A 131 -2.21 -2.95 -11.37
CA LYS A 131 -1.54 -1.84 -10.67
C LYS A 131 -0.57 -2.28 -9.58
N THR A 132 -0.80 -3.46 -9.00
CA THR A 132 0.02 -4.04 -7.92
C THR A 132 1.02 -5.07 -8.45
N CYS A 133 1.01 -5.37 -9.75
CA CYS A 133 1.88 -6.39 -10.37
C CYS A 133 3.28 -5.86 -10.78
N ASN A 134 3.54 -4.55 -10.56
CA ASN A 134 4.80 -3.88 -10.89
C ASN A 134 5.28 -4.15 -12.34
N TYR A 135 4.34 -4.10 -13.28
CA TYR A 135 4.63 -4.18 -14.71
C TYR A 135 5.01 -2.80 -15.28
N CYS A 136 5.88 -2.79 -16.29
CA CYS A 136 6.17 -1.58 -17.05
C CYS A 136 4.92 -1.09 -17.82
N ASN A 137 4.78 0.20 -18.12
CA ASN A 137 3.62 0.73 -18.86
C ASN A 137 3.33 -0.03 -20.16
N LYS A 138 4.37 -0.33 -20.94
CA LYS A 138 4.23 -1.12 -22.18
C LYS A 138 3.72 -2.55 -21.90
N CYS A 139 4.19 -3.15 -20.81
CA CYS A 139 3.82 -4.49 -20.38
C CYS A 139 2.35 -4.54 -19.93
N ILE A 140 1.86 -3.47 -19.30
CA ILE A 140 0.46 -3.30 -18.91
C ILE A 140 -0.41 -3.26 -20.16
N ASP A 141 -0.04 -2.46 -21.16
CA ASP A 141 -0.80 -2.36 -22.41
C ASP A 141 -0.91 -3.73 -23.10
N TYR A 142 0.20 -4.43 -23.31
CA TYR A 142 0.17 -5.77 -23.92
C TYR A 142 -0.68 -6.75 -23.12
N ARG A 143 -0.60 -6.74 -21.79
CA ARG A 143 -1.35 -7.68 -20.94
C ARG A 143 -2.84 -7.36 -20.85
N LEU A 144 -3.25 -6.11 -21.09
CA LEU A 144 -4.65 -5.69 -21.09
C LEU A 144 -5.33 -5.81 -22.46
N TYR A 145 -4.59 -5.64 -23.56
CA TYR A 145 -5.14 -5.67 -24.92
C TYR A 145 -4.94 -7.01 -25.64
N SER A 146 -4.01 -7.85 -25.18
CA SER A 146 -3.72 -9.15 -25.80
C SER A 146 -3.63 -10.24 -24.74
N LEU A 147 -4.54 -11.22 -24.83
CA LEU A 147 -4.49 -12.47 -24.08
C LEU A 147 -3.07 -13.09 -24.19
N ARG A 148 -2.32 -13.05 -23.09
CA ARG A 148 -1.07 -13.81 -22.83
C ARG A 148 -0.03 -13.82 -23.96
N GLN A 149 0.66 -12.70 -24.19
CA GLN A 149 1.98 -12.73 -24.83
C GLN A 149 3.01 -11.97 -23.99
N ASP A 150 4.14 -12.62 -23.71
CA ASP A 150 5.21 -12.07 -22.91
C ASP A 150 5.98 -10.98 -23.66
N CYS A 151 6.25 -9.89 -22.96
CA CYS A 151 6.97 -8.73 -23.49
C CYS A 151 8.47 -9.07 -23.61
N PRO A 152 9.08 -9.04 -24.81
CA PRO A 152 10.46 -9.48 -25.03
C PRO A 152 11.54 -8.52 -24.49
N ARG A 153 11.18 -7.46 -23.74
CA ARG A 153 12.10 -6.39 -23.32
C ARG A 153 12.24 -6.20 -21.81
N CYS A 154 11.74 -7.10 -20.98
CA CYS A 154 11.89 -7.00 -19.53
C CYS A 154 12.90 -8.03 -19.00
N PRO A 155 14.14 -7.63 -18.68
CA PRO A 155 15.12 -8.53 -18.07
C PRO A 155 14.71 -8.78 -16.61
N GLY A 156 14.55 -10.06 -16.24
CA GLY A 156 14.19 -10.49 -14.88
C GLY A 156 13.03 -11.49 -14.79
N GLN A 157 12.35 -11.81 -15.90
CA GLN A 157 11.38 -12.90 -15.93
C GLN A 157 12.12 -14.24 -16.05
N GLY A 158 12.63 -14.71 -14.91
CA GLY A 158 13.08 -16.08 -14.76
C GLY A 158 11.91 -17.02 -15.06
N HIS A 159 12.10 -17.82 -16.10
CA HIS A 159 11.21 -18.92 -16.45
C HIS A 159 11.06 -19.87 -15.25
N SER A 160 9.86 -19.97 -14.69
CA SER A 160 9.39 -21.21 -14.09
C SER A 160 8.06 -21.56 -14.74
N ALA A 161 8.16 -22.13 -15.93
CA ALA A 161 7.08 -22.91 -16.51
C ALA A 161 6.90 -24.15 -15.61
N GLN A 162 5.84 -24.17 -14.82
CA GLN A 162 5.24 -25.42 -14.35
C GLN A 162 3.82 -25.43 -14.87
N SER A 163 3.69 -26.02 -16.05
CA SER A 163 2.45 -26.43 -16.67
C SER A 163 1.71 -27.37 -15.72
N SER A 164 0.56 -26.92 -15.21
CA SER A 164 -0.49 -27.82 -14.74
C SER A 164 -1.06 -28.55 -15.96
N GLN A 165 -0.43 -29.62 -16.39
CA GLN A 165 -0.96 -30.63 -17.29
C GLN A 165 -0.12 -31.89 -17.12
N ASP A 166 -0.38 -32.61 -16.03
CA ASP A 166 -0.11 -34.05 -15.89
C ASP A 166 -0.97 -34.59 -14.76
N LEU A 167 -2.29 -34.57 -15.00
CA LEU A 167 -3.21 -35.47 -14.33
C LEU A 167 -4.21 -35.92 -15.38
N GLN A 168 -4.26 -37.23 -15.59
CA GLN A 168 -5.21 -38.01 -16.39
C GLN A 168 -4.82 -38.30 -17.85
N SER A 169 -3.95 -39.30 -18.02
CA SER A 169 -4.22 -40.39 -18.97
C SER A 169 -3.32 -41.59 -18.67
N HIS A 170 -3.85 -42.59 -17.98
CA HIS A 170 -3.86 -43.98 -18.44
C HIS A 170 -4.51 -44.88 -17.38
N THR A 171 -5.73 -45.28 -17.67
CA THR A 171 -6.34 -46.49 -17.11
C THR A 171 -6.30 -47.56 -18.21
N VAL A 172 -6.03 -48.81 -17.79
CA VAL A 172 -6.46 -50.09 -18.39
C VAL A 172 -5.51 -50.88 -19.32
N LYS A 173 -5.32 -52.16 -18.90
CA LYS A 173 -4.91 -53.40 -19.61
C LYS A 173 -3.43 -53.51 -20.00
N GLY A 174 -2.73 -54.62 -19.79
CA GLY A 174 -3.07 -55.95 -19.28
C GLY A 174 -1.98 -56.90 -19.77
N ASP A 175 -1.50 -57.77 -18.87
CA ASP A 175 -1.01 -59.14 -19.09
C ASP A 175 -0.63 -59.73 -17.72
#